data_AF-A0A9J6G360-F1
#
_entry.id   AF-A0A9J6G360-F1
#
_cell.length_a   1.000
_cell.length_b   1.000
_cell.length_c   1.000
_cell.angle_alpha   90.00
_cell.angle_beta   90.00
_cell.angle_gamma   90.00
#
_symmetry.space_group_name_H-M   'P 1'
#
loop_
_entity.id
_entity.type
_entity.pdbx_description
1 polymer ?
#
loop_
_entity_poly.entity_id
_entity_poly.type
_entity_poly.pdbx_seq_one_letter_code
_entity_poly.pdbx_strand_id
1 'polypeptide(L)'
;MSSLPPMLTSIPGLNIAVYADDITLWTHSGSPGEQELVLQPGLNVVHDYIQQCGMKTSPEKTEYVTVMNSPRLRSEAERNLIYLRLGGSVICRKRTICILGMLIDEDGGAKSWLHSTMNTCHQALHLMRRVSARGWGIKEPGLRQITLALITSKIL
;
A
#
# COMPACT_ATOMS: atom_id res chain seq x y z
N MET A 1 3.61 -20.89 1.27
CA MET A 1 4.09 -19.50 1.46
C MET A 1 5.48 -19.43 2.10
N SER A 2 5.87 -20.31 3.02
CA SER A 2 7.19 -20.26 3.68
C SER A 2 8.42 -20.38 2.76
N SER A 3 8.28 -21.04 1.60
CA SER A 3 9.37 -21.22 0.64
C SER A 3 9.56 -20.06 -0.34
N LEU A 4 8.60 -19.13 -0.44
CA LEU A 4 8.64 -18.02 -1.39
C LEU A 4 9.67 -16.93 -1.01
N PRO A 5 9.77 -16.49 0.26
CA PRO A 5 10.72 -15.43 0.63
C PRO A 5 12.17 -15.76 0.26
N PRO A 6 12.72 -16.96 0.55
CA PRO A 6 14.08 -17.32 0.13
C PRO A 6 14.32 -17.22 -1.38
N MET A 7 13.33 -17.58 -2.21
CA MET A 7 13.44 -17.51 -3.68
C MET A 7 13.48 -16.06 -4.19
N LEU A 8 12.81 -15.14 -3.51
CA LEU A 8 12.80 -13.74 -3.89
C LEU A 8 14.02 -12.99 -3.35
N THR A 9 14.50 -13.34 -2.15
CA THR A 9 15.71 -12.74 -1.57
C THR A 9 16.98 -13.05 -2.37
N SER A 10 16.98 -14.07 -3.24
CA SER A 10 18.10 -14.29 -4.16
C SER A 10 18.18 -13.28 -5.32
N ILE A 11 17.15 -12.46 -5.54
CA ILE A 11 17.15 -11.42 -6.57
C ILE A 11 17.78 -10.14 -5.97
N PRO A 12 18.96 -9.70 -6.44
CA PRO A 12 19.63 -8.54 -5.87
C PRO A 12 18.81 -7.26 -6.02
N GLY A 13 18.71 -6.46 -4.95
CA GLY A 13 17.97 -5.20 -4.94
C GLY A 13 16.45 -5.33 -4.78
N LEU A 14 15.91 -6.55 -4.80
CA LEU A 14 14.49 -6.81 -4.56
C LEU A 14 14.22 -6.91 -3.05
N ASN A 15 13.22 -6.17 -2.59
CA ASN A 15 12.73 -6.23 -1.22
C ASN A 15 11.30 -6.78 -1.23
N ILE A 16 10.94 -7.47 -0.15
CA ILE A 16 9.68 -8.23 -0.06
C ILE A 16 9.02 -8.07 1.30
N ALA A 17 7.70 -8.12 1.29
CA ALA A 17 6.87 -8.30 2.47
C ALA A 17 5.71 -9.23 2.11
N VAL A 18 5.42 -10.20 2.99
CA VAL A 18 4.32 -11.15 2.81
C VAL A 18 3.46 -11.10 4.06
N TYR A 19 2.16 -10.87 3.88
CA TYR A 19 1.18 -10.84 4.95
C TYR A 19 -0.10 -11.53 4.49
N ALA A 20 -0.44 -12.65 5.11
CA ALA A 20 -1.53 -13.51 4.65
C ALA A 20 -1.41 -13.83 3.14
N ASP A 21 -2.36 -13.36 2.33
CA ASP A 21 -2.39 -13.47 0.87
C ASP A 21 -1.78 -12.27 0.13
N ASP A 22 -1.49 -11.17 0.83
CA ASP A 22 -0.86 -9.99 0.26
C ASP A 22 0.67 -10.15 0.17
N ILE A 23 1.19 -9.93 -1.04
CA ILE A 23 2.64 -9.91 -1.32
C ILE A 23 2.99 -8.53 -1.88
N THR A 24 3.93 -7.86 -1.23
CA THR A 24 4.47 -6.58 -1.68
C THR A 24 5.92 -6.76 -2.11
N LEU A 25 6.24 -6.28 -3.31
CA LEU A 25 7.59 -6.24 -3.86
C LEU A 25 8.01 -4.79 -4.08
N TRP A 26 9.24 -4.42 -3.75
CA TRP A 26 9.75 -3.08 -4.05
C TRP A 26 11.26 -3.05 -4.27
N THR A 27 11.69 -2.02 -4.97
CA THR A 27 13.08 -1.59 -5.11
C THR A 27 13.13 -0.08 -4.95
N HIS A 28 14.30 0.46 -4.63
CA HIS A 28 14.49 1.89 -4.32
C HIS A 28 15.77 2.47 -4.94
N SER A 29 16.51 1.65 -5.71
CA SER A 29 17.82 2.01 -6.24
C SER A 29 17.86 1.77 -7.74
N GLY A 30 18.68 2.54 -8.45
CA GLY A 30 18.82 2.48 -9.90
C GLY A 30 17.78 3.30 -10.66
N SER A 31 17.99 3.39 -11.96
CA SER A 31 17.08 4.00 -12.93
C SER A 31 15.75 3.24 -13.04
N PRO A 32 14.67 3.87 -13.56
CA PRO A 32 13.39 3.19 -13.76
C PRO A 32 13.50 1.86 -14.53
N GLY A 33 14.36 1.81 -15.57
CA GLY A 33 14.59 0.57 -16.32
C GLY A 33 15.30 -0.51 -15.52
N GLU A 34 16.31 -0.15 -14.72
CA GLU A 34 16.96 -1.10 -13.80
C GLU A 34 15.98 -1.63 -12.74
N GLN A 35 15.10 -0.77 -12.24
CA GLN A 35 14.07 -1.17 -11.30
C GLN A 35 13.06 -2.14 -11.93
N GLU A 36 12.65 -1.92 -13.17
CA GLU A 36 11.82 -2.87 -13.92
C GLU A 36 12.52 -4.22 -14.11
N LEU A 37 13.82 -4.21 -14.45
CA LEU A 37 14.63 -5.42 -14.59
C LEU A 37 14.78 -6.21 -13.28
N VAL A 38 14.62 -5.58 -12.12
CA VAL A 38 14.61 -6.24 -10.80
C VAL A 38 13.21 -6.72 -10.43
N LEU A 39 12.18 -5.89 -10.62
CA LEU A 39 10.81 -6.19 -10.23
C LEU A 39 10.17 -7.28 -11.09
N GLN A 40 10.41 -7.27 -12.40
CA GLN A 40 9.75 -8.19 -13.32
C GLN A 40 10.13 -9.66 -13.07
N PRO A 41 11.42 -10.02 -12.85
CA PRO A 41 11.78 -11.36 -12.41
C PRO A 41 11.13 -11.75 -11.08
N GLY A 42 11.04 -10.82 -10.12
CA GLY A 42 10.35 -11.05 -8.85
C GLY A 42 8.87 -11.40 -9.03
N LEU A 43 8.16 -10.66 -9.89
CA LEU A 43 6.77 -10.94 -10.24
C LEU A 43 6.61 -12.30 -10.93
N ASN A 44 7.54 -12.68 -11.81
CA ASN A 44 7.52 -13.98 -12.47
C ASN A 44 7.68 -15.12 -11.46
N VAL A 45 8.64 -15.01 -10.53
CA VAL A 45 8.83 -15.99 -9.45
C VAL A 45 7.59 -16.12 -8.57
N VAL A 46 6.97 -15.00 -8.19
CA VAL A 46 5.70 -15.00 -7.44
C VAL A 46 4.60 -15.72 -8.22
N HIS A 47 4.42 -15.39 -9.49
CA HIS A 47 3.39 -16.00 -10.34
C HIS A 47 3.59 -17.51 -10.44
N ASP A 48 4.79 -17.96 -10.78
CA ASP A 48 5.11 -19.38 -10.97
C ASP A 48 4.93 -20.17 -9.67
N TYR A 49 5.40 -19.62 -8.54
CA TYR A 49 5.23 -20.25 -7.23
C TYR A 49 3.75 -20.38 -6.83
N ILE A 50 2.95 -19.34 -7.05
CA ILE A 50 1.52 -19.34 -6.75
C ILE A 50 0.80 -20.39 -7.61
N GLN A 51 1.13 -20.48 -8.90
CA GLN A 51 0.59 -21.51 -9.80
C GLN A 51 0.98 -22.92 -9.35
N GLN A 52 2.25 -23.14 -8.96
CA GLN A 52 2.71 -24.43 -8.43
C GLN A 52 1.99 -24.84 -7.15
N CYS A 53 1.60 -23.87 -6.31
CA CYS A 53 0.78 -24.11 -5.13
C CYS A 53 -0.71 -24.39 -5.45
N GLY A 54 -1.11 -24.41 -6.73
CA GLY A 54 -2.50 -24.58 -7.15
C GLY A 54 -3.37 -23.34 -6.96
N MET A 55 -2.76 -22.18 -6.73
CA MET A 55 -3.44 -20.90 -6.54
C MET A 55 -3.35 -20.05 -7.82
N LYS A 56 -4.11 -18.94 -7.85
CA LYS A 56 -4.09 -17.99 -8.98
C LYS A 56 -3.73 -16.60 -8.51
N THR A 57 -2.87 -15.92 -9.26
CA THR A 57 -2.65 -14.48 -9.13
C THR A 57 -3.85 -13.71 -9.68
N SER A 58 -4.11 -12.50 -9.17
CA SER A 58 -5.19 -11.63 -9.63
C SER A 58 -4.64 -10.34 -10.25
N PRO A 59 -4.20 -10.34 -11.53
CA PRO A 59 -3.60 -9.16 -12.17
C PRO A 59 -4.49 -7.91 -12.10
N GLU A 60 -5.82 -8.08 -12.21
CA GLU A 60 -6.83 -7.01 -12.12
C GLU A 60 -6.79 -6.23 -10.79
N LYS A 61 -6.36 -6.89 -9.71
CA LYS A 61 -6.27 -6.33 -8.36
C LYS A 61 -4.83 -5.94 -8.00
N THR A 62 -3.86 -6.38 -8.79
CA THR A 62 -2.46 -6.03 -8.58
C THR A 62 -2.23 -4.63 -9.13
N GLU A 63 -1.62 -3.79 -8.31
CA GLU A 63 -1.34 -2.40 -8.63
C GLU A 63 0.11 -2.10 -8.29
N TYR A 64 0.68 -1.07 -8.93
CA TYR A 64 1.98 -0.53 -8.55
C TYR A 64 1.98 0.99 -8.55
N VAL A 65 2.90 1.56 -7.77
CA VAL A 65 3.22 2.98 -7.79
C VAL A 65 4.73 3.12 -7.99
N THR A 66 5.11 4.08 -8.83
CA THR A 66 6.49 4.53 -8.92
C THR A 66 6.58 5.77 -8.04
N VAL A 67 7.46 5.80 -7.03
CA VAL A 67 7.60 6.93 -6.10
C VAL A 67 8.80 7.79 -6.49
N MET A 68 8.60 9.09 -6.66
CA MET A 68 9.64 10.05 -7.05
C MET A 68 9.34 11.42 -6.45
N ASN A 69 10.33 12.03 -5.82
CA ASN A 69 10.23 13.36 -5.21
C ASN A 69 10.85 14.43 -6.12
N SER A 70 10.30 14.59 -7.33
CA SER A 70 10.80 15.49 -8.39
C SER A 70 9.67 16.28 -9.06
N PRO A 71 9.96 17.46 -9.68
CA PRO A 71 8.96 18.29 -10.34
C PRO A 71 8.06 17.49 -11.30
N ARG A 72 6.74 17.66 -11.14
CA ARG A 72 5.69 16.80 -11.75
C ARG A 72 5.89 16.44 -13.22
N LEU A 73 6.33 17.40 -14.04
CA LEU A 73 6.48 17.19 -15.49
C LEU A 73 7.61 16.22 -15.85
N ARG A 74 8.76 16.30 -15.16
CA ARG A 74 9.88 15.37 -15.39
C ARG A 74 9.59 14.02 -14.76
N SER A 75 9.00 14.02 -13.55
CA SER A 75 8.70 12.77 -12.85
C SER A 75 7.59 11.96 -13.55
N GLU A 76 6.58 12.56 -14.16
CA GLU A 76 5.52 11.78 -14.83
C GLU A 76 6.04 10.98 -16.04
N ALA A 77 6.94 11.58 -16.83
CA ALA A 77 7.57 10.88 -17.96
C ALA A 77 8.40 9.68 -17.47
N GLU A 78 9.21 9.88 -16.42
CA GLU A 78 10.04 8.81 -15.84
C GLU A 78 9.20 7.72 -15.16
N ARG A 79 8.10 8.07 -14.48
CA ARG A 79 7.17 7.10 -13.86
C ARG A 79 6.55 6.16 -14.89
N ASN A 80 6.29 6.68 -16.10
CA ASN A 80 5.67 5.92 -17.19
C ASN A 80 6.66 5.04 -17.96
N LEU A 81 7.96 5.08 -17.62
CA LEU A 81 8.97 4.18 -18.20
C LEU A 81 8.88 2.77 -17.63
N ILE A 82 8.33 2.59 -16.43
CA ILE A 82 8.20 1.28 -15.80
C ILE A 82 6.94 0.59 -16.30
N TYR A 83 7.12 -0.60 -16.84
CA TYR A 83 6.05 -1.44 -17.36
C TYR A 83 6.14 -2.86 -16.79
N LEU A 84 5.15 -3.23 -15.97
CA LEU A 84 5.14 -4.50 -15.25
C LEU A 84 4.00 -5.40 -15.74
N ARG A 85 4.29 -6.70 -15.80
CA ARG A 85 3.32 -7.76 -16.14
C ARG A 85 3.26 -8.82 -15.05
N LEU A 86 2.08 -9.39 -14.84
CA LEU A 86 1.84 -10.55 -13.99
C LEU A 86 1.07 -11.62 -14.77
N GLY A 87 1.70 -12.77 -15.01
CA GLY A 87 1.08 -13.84 -15.80
C GLY A 87 0.69 -13.40 -17.22
N GLY A 88 1.49 -12.53 -17.84
CA GLY A 88 1.24 -11.96 -19.17
C GLY A 88 0.34 -10.71 -19.19
N SER A 89 -0.50 -10.51 -18.18
CA SER A 89 -1.37 -9.34 -18.03
C SER A 89 -0.62 -8.12 -17.51
N VAL A 90 -0.97 -6.94 -18.00
CA VAL A 90 -0.35 -5.67 -17.59
C VAL A 90 -0.87 -5.26 -16.21
N ILE A 91 0.04 -4.87 -15.31
CA ILE A 91 -0.33 -4.34 -14.00
C ILE A 91 -0.69 -2.85 -14.15
N CYS A 92 -1.75 -2.41 -13.48
CA CYS A 92 -2.17 -1.01 -13.53
C CYS A 92 -1.28 -0.12 -12.64
N ARG A 93 -0.66 0.92 -13.22
CA ARG A 93 -0.01 1.98 -12.43
C ARG A 93 -1.07 2.85 -11.77
N LYS A 94 -0.90 3.13 -10.48
CA LYS A 94 -1.70 4.11 -9.73
C LYS A 94 -0.82 5.26 -9.24
N ARG A 95 -1.49 6.36 -8.88
CA ARG A 95 -0.87 7.51 -8.20
C ARG A 95 -0.74 7.31 -6.69
N THR A 96 -1.64 6.50 -6.14
CA THR A 96 -1.67 6.15 -4.73
C THR A 96 -2.02 4.67 -4.63
N ILE A 97 -1.31 3.93 -3.78
CA ILE A 97 -1.64 2.53 -3.46
C ILE A 97 -1.84 2.37 -1.95
N CYS A 98 -2.54 1.32 -1.56
CA CYS A 98 -2.73 0.93 -0.17
C CYS A 98 -1.99 -0.37 0.11
N ILE A 99 -1.02 -0.36 1.03
CA ILE A 99 -0.30 -1.55 1.49
C ILE A 99 -0.60 -1.71 2.98
N LEU A 100 -1.29 -2.79 3.36
CA LEU A 100 -1.64 -3.09 4.76
C LEU A 100 -2.29 -1.90 5.51
N GLY A 101 -3.13 -1.13 4.83
CA GLY A 101 -3.81 0.06 5.38
C GLY A 101 -3.00 1.35 5.30
N MET A 102 -1.74 1.31 4.85
CA MET A 102 -0.89 2.47 4.63
C MET A 102 -1.05 2.98 3.19
N LEU A 103 -1.44 4.25 3.04
CA LEU A 103 -1.51 4.91 1.73
C LEU A 103 -0.15 5.50 1.36
N ILE A 104 0.35 5.15 0.17
CA ILE A 104 1.61 5.67 -0.38
C ILE A 104 1.30 6.45 -1.65
N ASP A 105 1.66 7.73 -1.66
CA ASP A 105 1.52 8.61 -2.82
C ASP A 105 2.78 8.57 -3.71
N GLU A 106 2.58 8.71 -5.02
CA GLU A 106 3.65 8.73 -6.01
C GLU A 106 4.65 9.87 -5.78
N ASP A 107 4.22 11.01 -5.23
CA ASP A 107 5.10 12.13 -4.92
C ASP A 107 5.95 11.90 -3.67
N GLY A 108 5.81 10.75 -2.99
CA GLY A 108 6.45 10.45 -1.73
C GLY A 108 5.90 11.27 -0.56
N GLY A 109 4.84 12.05 -0.80
CA GLY A 109 4.11 12.75 0.23
C GLY A 109 3.18 11.81 0.99
N ALA A 110 2.53 12.37 2.02
CA ALA A 110 1.53 11.68 2.82
C ALA A 110 0.15 12.34 2.66
N LYS A 111 -0.15 12.93 1.50
CA LYS A 111 -1.34 13.76 1.32
C LYS A 111 -2.61 12.90 1.41
N SER A 112 -2.64 11.78 0.69
CA SER A 112 -3.79 10.87 0.69
C SER A 112 -3.98 10.21 2.04
N TRP A 113 -2.87 9.80 2.69
CA TRP A 113 -2.89 9.29 4.05
C TRP A 113 -3.47 10.33 5.02
N LEU A 114 -2.94 11.56 5.03
CA LEU A 114 -3.39 12.62 5.93
C LEU A 114 -4.87 12.94 5.73
N HIS A 115 -5.32 13.03 4.47
CA HIS A 115 -6.73 13.29 4.16
C HIS A 115 -7.64 12.16 4.66
N SER A 116 -7.26 10.90 4.43
CA SER A 116 -8.02 9.73 4.88
C SER A 116 -8.08 9.65 6.42
N THR A 117 -6.94 9.88 7.08
CA THR A 117 -6.83 9.91 8.55
C THR A 117 -7.68 11.04 9.14
N MET A 118 -7.60 12.26 8.59
CA MET A 118 -8.44 13.38 9.03
C MET A 118 -9.93 13.09 8.86
N ASN A 119 -10.34 12.53 7.71
CA ASN A 119 -11.74 12.17 7.48
C ASN A 119 -12.23 11.14 8.50
N THR A 120 -11.42 10.13 8.83
CA THR A 120 -11.73 9.14 9.86
C THR A 120 -11.89 9.80 11.24
N CYS A 121 -10.96 10.69 11.61
CA CYS A 121 -11.05 11.45 12.86
C CYS A 121 -12.32 12.32 12.91
N HIS A 122 -12.67 12.99 11.82
CA HIS A 122 -13.88 13.80 11.74
C HIS A 122 -15.14 12.94 11.92
N GLN A 123 -15.22 11.78 11.26
CA GLN A 123 -16.33 10.85 11.44
C GLN A 123 -16.44 10.35 12.88
N ALA A 124 -15.33 9.98 13.51
CA ALA A 124 -15.30 9.60 14.92
C ALA A 124 -15.77 10.73 15.85
N LEU A 125 -15.35 11.97 15.60
CA LEU A 125 -15.81 13.16 16.32
C LEU A 125 -17.31 13.41 16.14
N HIS A 126 -17.85 13.24 14.93
CA HIS A 126 -19.28 13.37 14.68
C HIS A 126 -20.08 12.30 15.43
N LEU A 127 -19.60 11.06 15.45
CA LEU A 127 -20.21 9.97 16.22
C LEU A 127 -20.21 10.31 17.72
N MET A 128 -19.07 10.76 18.25
CA MET A 128 -18.92 11.16 19.64
C MET A 128 -19.88 12.29 20.04
N ARG A 129 -19.94 13.37 19.25
CA ARG A 129 -20.88 14.48 19.49
C ARG A 129 -22.33 14.00 19.53
N ARG A 130 -22.69 13.06 18.65
CA ARG A 130 -24.06 12.51 18.57
C ARG A 130 -24.42 11.66 19.79
N VAL A 131 -23.49 10.87 20.31
CA VAL A 131 -23.75 9.99 21.48
C VAL A 131 -23.65 10.73 22.81
N SER A 132 -22.89 11.84 22.88
CA SER A 132 -22.78 12.66 24.09
C SER A 132 -23.93 13.67 24.24
N ALA A 133 -24.57 14.10 23.14
CA ALA A 133 -25.65 15.08 23.16
C ALA A 133 -27.02 14.53 23.62
N ARG A 134 -27.13 13.23 23.93
CA ARG A 134 -28.37 12.61 24.43
C ARG A 134 -28.41 12.68 25.95
N GLY A 135 -29.58 12.93 26.55
CA GLY A 135 -29.74 13.00 28.02
C GLY A 135 -29.37 11.72 28.79
N TRP A 136 -29.32 10.57 28.08
CA TRP A 136 -28.81 9.28 28.56
C TRP A 136 -27.48 8.88 27.90
N GLY A 137 -26.74 9.87 27.39
CA GLY A 137 -25.55 9.70 26.57
C GLY A 137 -24.33 9.22 27.35
N ILE A 138 -23.26 8.96 26.60
CA ILE A 138 -21.98 8.52 27.15
C ILE A 138 -21.37 9.63 28.01
N LYS A 139 -21.07 9.31 29.27
CA LYS A 139 -20.40 10.23 30.21
C LYS A 139 -18.91 10.36 29.87
N GLU A 140 -18.27 11.39 30.41
CA GLU A 140 -16.87 11.76 30.15
C GLU A 140 -15.88 10.58 30.14
N PRO A 141 -15.90 9.62 31.09
CA PRO A 141 -14.93 8.52 31.08
C PRO A 141 -15.04 7.63 29.83
N GLY A 142 -16.28 7.35 29.38
CA GLY A 142 -16.52 6.60 28.17
C GLY A 142 -16.13 7.38 26.92
N LEU A 143 -16.36 8.70 26.91
CA LEU A 143 -15.96 9.57 25.81
C LEU A 143 -14.43 9.63 25.64
N ARG A 144 -13.70 9.67 26.76
CA ARG A 144 -12.24 9.60 26.78
C ARG A 144 -11.74 8.27 26.22
N GLN A 145 -12.36 7.15 26.62
CA GLN A 145 -12.00 5.83 26.12
C GLN A 145 -12.24 5.70 24.61
N ILE A 146 -13.37 6.23 24.12
CA ILE A 146 -13.67 6.26 22.68
C ILE A 146 -12.67 7.13 21.93
N THR A 147 -12.30 8.29 22.48
CA THR A 147 -11.28 9.17 21.88
C THR A 147 -9.95 8.46 21.73
N LEU A 148 -9.48 7.81 22.81
CA LEU A 148 -8.25 7.02 22.79
C LEU A 148 -8.33 5.87 21.77
N ALA A 149 -9.45 5.14 21.75
CA ALA A 149 -9.62 3.97 20.90
C ALA A 149 -9.80 4.29 19.41
N LEU A 150 -10.39 5.44 19.05
CA LEU A 150 -10.76 5.75 17.66
C LEU A 150 -9.91 6.85 17.01
N ILE A 151 -9.37 7.79 17.79
CA ILE A 151 -8.57 8.91 17.26
C ILE A 151 -7.10 8.66 17.54
N THR A 152 -6.74 8.43 18.80
CA THR A 152 -5.33 8.27 19.17
C THR A 152 -4.71 7.05 18.49
N SER A 153 -5.41 5.92 18.42
CA SER A 153 -4.97 4.68 17.74
C SER A 153 -4.78 4.80 16.21
N LYS A 154 -5.27 5.88 15.59
CA LYS A 154 -5.14 6.12 14.15
C LYS A 154 -3.98 7.04 13.79
N ILE A 155 -3.44 7.73 14.80
CA ILE A 155 -2.38 8.74 14.63
C ILE A 155 -1.06 8.23 15.23
N LEU A 156 -1.13 7.56 16.39
CA LEU A 156 0.00 6.90 17.06
C LEU A 156 0.10 5.45 16.63
#